data_AF-A0A534N304-F1
#
_entry.id   AF-A0A534N304-F1
#
_cell.length_a   1.000
_cell.length_b   1.000
_cell.length_c   1.000
_cell.angle_alpha   90.00
_cell.angle_beta   90.00
_cell.angle_gamma   90.00
#
_symmetry.space_group_name_H-M   'P 1'
#
loop_
_entity.id
_entity.type
_entity.pdbx_description
1 polymer ?
#
loop_
_entity_poly.entity_id
_entity_poly.type
_entity_poly.pdbx_seq_one_letter_code
_entity_poly.pdbx_strand_id
1 'polypeptide(L)'
;MSGKNLVEMTWDPVTRVIGSLGIHTRIDFDNRQVAECRATSSIFRGYSVFMKGKDPRDAHFITSRICGICGDNHATCGVYAQNMAFGVKPPALAEWIINCAEAAEYMFDHNLFQDNLVGVDFCERMVRETNPSVLAKAESTLAPHADVHGHRTIAGIMRALNPFEGALYNEALRMSRVAREMFCLMEGRHVHPSTLYPGGVGTVPSVQLFNEYFVRLTRYIDFVKRMVPLHDDLFDFFLQALPGYERVGQRRILLGCWGAFQNPEACDFRYQTMPQWGREMFVTPGIVIDGELVTTDLVEINLGIRILLGSSFYDDWEGQETFVKADPLGNPIDQRHPWNQTTLPRPQKRDLQARYTWVMSPRWLDRRSGAHLALDTGGGPLARLWVTALAGKVDFPGVKATGSSVKIRLPRTAQLAETELEWKIPRWSNTLERDRARSYFQAYAAAAALHFIDQGRKLVHGGDTRTWNEFKVPDEAIGCGFHEAVRGLLSHHMVIRNGRIANYHPYPPTPWNASPRDSFGTPGPYEDAIQGSPLFEENGPESFKGIDIMRTVRSFDPCLPCGV
;
A
#
# COMPACT_ATOMS: atom_id res chain seq x y z
N MET A 1 24.20 7.72 37.38
CA MET A 1 23.67 7.29 36.06
C MET A 1 24.48 8.04 35.02
N SER A 2 25.51 7.41 34.45
CA SER A 2 26.32 8.02 33.39
C SER A 2 25.42 8.37 32.20
N GLY A 3 25.50 9.61 31.72
CA GLY A 3 24.67 10.08 30.60
C GLY A 3 24.89 9.17 29.39
N LYS A 4 23.80 8.69 28.79
CA LYS A 4 23.87 7.93 27.53
C LYS A 4 24.55 8.80 26.47
N ASN A 5 25.66 8.35 25.90
CA ASN A 5 26.29 9.00 24.75
C ASN A 5 25.44 8.72 23.51
N LEU A 6 24.39 9.52 23.30
CA LEU A 6 23.53 9.41 22.13
C LEU A 6 24.14 10.16 20.96
N VAL A 7 24.27 9.48 19.82
CA VAL A 7 24.81 10.04 18.57
C VAL A 7 23.67 10.36 17.62
N GLU A 8 23.66 11.57 17.06
CA GLU A 8 22.67 11.97 16.06
C GLU A 8 23.04 11.42 14.69
N MET A 9 22.09 10.74 14.04
CA MET A 9 22.23 10.21 12.68
C MET A 9 21.01 10.59 11.86
N THR A 10 21.24 11.11 10.65
CA THR A 10 20.19 11.63 9.76
C THR A 10 20.37 11.14 8.33
N TRP A 11 19.26 10.75 7.70
CA TRP A 11 19.17 10.47 6.26
C TRP A 11 18.08 11.35 5.65
N ASP A 12 18.48 12.44 4.98
CA ASP A 12 17.57 13.40 4.33
C ASP A 12 18.25 13.94 3.05
N PRO A 13 17.86 13.49 1.84
CA PRO A 13 16.76 12.58 1.57
C PRO A 13 17.14 11.10 1.77
N VAL A 14 16.18 10.29 2.23
CA VAL A 14 16.19 8.84 2.05
C VAL A 14 16.05 8.54 0.55
N THR A 15 16.93 7.71 0.01
CA THR A 15 16.92 7.29 -1.41
C THR A 15 16.23 5.93 -1.59
N ARG A 16 15.92 5.58 -2.85
CA ARG A 16 15.17 4.35 -3.22
C ARG A 16 13.81 4.26 -2.52
N VAL A 17 13.12 5.39 -2.46
CA VAL A 17 11.73 5.58 -2.04
C VAL A 17 11.09 6.62 -2.98
N ILE A 18 9.79 6.85 -2.86
CA ILE A 18 9.08 7.80 -3.71
C ILE A 18 8.91 9.13 -2.95
N GLY A 19 9.48 10.21 -3.49
CA GLY A 19 9.40 11.58 -2.94
C GLY A 19 10.37 11.90 -1.81
N SER A 20 10.08 12.97 -1.06
CA SER A 20 10.98 13.53 -0.03
C SER A 20 10.65 12.98 1.35
N LEU A 21 11.52 12.10 1.85
CA LEU A 21 11.51 11.57 3.21
C LEU A 21 12.84 11.86 3.90
N GLY A 22 12.78 12.42 5.10
CA GLY A 22 13.89 12.52 6.04
C GLY A 22 13.64 11.65 7.27
N ILE A 23 14.67 10.94 7.71
CA ILE A 23 14.66 10.17 8.96
C ILE A 23 15.77 10.71 9.86
N HIS A 24 15.38 11.24 11.02
CA HIS A 24 16.29 11.78 12.03
C HIS A 24 16.25 10.91 13.28
N THR A 25 17.42 10.43 13.71
CA THR A 25 17.52 9.50 14.83
C THR A 25 18.57 9.93 15.85
N ARG A 26 18.36 9.50 17.09
CA ARG A 26 19.39 9.49 18.13
C ARG A 26 19.70 8.04 18.47
N ILE A 27 20.95 7.64 18.33
CA ILE A 27 21.37 6.24 18.43
C ILE A 27 22.23 6.04 19.67
N ASP A 28 21.95 4.95 20.38
CA ASP A 28 22.74 4.43 21.47
C ASP A 28 23.58 3.27 20.92
N PHE A 29 24.80 3.57 20.47
CA PHE A 29 25.70 2.58 19.86
C PHE A 29 26.19 1.54 20.88
N ASP A 30 26.37 1.94 22.14
CA ASP A 30 26.78 1.03 23.22
C ASP A 30 25.74 -0.07 23.44
N ASN A 31 24.46 0.28 23.37
CA ASN A 31 23.34 -0.67 23.47
C ASN A 31 22.81 -1.15 22.10
N ARG A 32 23.45 -0.73 21.00
CA ARG A 32 23.07 -1.05 19.61
C ARG A 32 21.57 -0.90 19.34
N GLN A 33 21.00 0.26 19.67
CA GLN A 33 19.58 0.54 19.51
C GLN A 33 19.30 2.00 19.15
N VAL A 34 18.18 2.25 18.50
CA VAL A 34 17.71 3.61 18.25
C VAL A 34 16.94 4.14 19.47
N ALA A 35 17.39 5.23 20.06
CA ALA A 35 16.73 5.82 21.22
C ALA A 35 15.52 6.67 20.84
N GLU A 36 15.62 7.45 19.76
CA GLU A 36 14.56 8.33 19.28
C GLU A 36 14.55 8.36 17.75
N CYS A 37 13.36 8.48 17.16
CA CYS A 37 13.18 8.68 15.72
C CYS A 37 12.16 9.79 15.43
N ARG A 38 12.41 10.58 14.37
CA ARG A 38 11.48 11.54 13.77
C ARG A 38 11.46 11.36 12.24
N ALA A 39 10.26 11.27 11.67
CA ALA A 39 10.05 11.15 10.23
C ALA A 39 9.48 12.46 9.65
N THR A 40 10.12 13.00 8.62
CA THR A 40 9.74 14.29 8.04
C THR A 40 9.56 14.20 6.53
N SER A 41 8.59 14.95 6.01
CA SER A 41 8.48 15.27 4.59
C SER A 41 8.48 16.77 4.39
N SER A 42 9.22 17.21 3.38
CA SER A 42 9.55 18.62 3.15
C SER A 42 8.75 19.26 2.01
N ILE A 43 7.86 18.52 1.34
CA ILE A 43 7.14 18.98 0.15
C ILE A 43 5.63 18.98 0.40
N PHE A 44 4.97 20.10 0.12
CA PHE A 44 3.51 20.26 0.15
C PHE A 44 3.01 20.79 -1.20
N ARG A 45 1.85 20.30 -1.65
CA ARG A 45 1.23 20.70 -2.93
C ARG A 45 -0.21 21.24 -2.79
N GLY A 46 -0.91 20.90 -1.71
CA GLY A 46 -2.21 21.50 -1.37
C GLY A 46 -3.40 21.06 -2.24
N TYR A 47 -3.53 19.76 -2.54
CA TYR A 47 -4.66 19.22 -3.31
C TYR A 47 -6.03 19.64 -2.75
N SER A 48 -6.23 19.50 -1.44
CA SER A 48 -7.47 19.91 -0.77
C SER A 48 -7.76 21.41 -0.85
N VAL A 49 -6.75 22.25 -1.12
CA VAL A 49 -6.90 23.69 -1.27
C VAL A 49 -7.35 24.03 -2.70
N PHE A 50 -6.59 23.59 -3.71
CA PHE A 50 -6.86 23.99 -5.10
C PHE A 50 -7.99 23.20 -5.76
N MET A 51 -8.40 22.05 -5.21
CA MET A 51 -9.57 21.30 -5.71
C MET A 51 -10.91 21.98 -5.40
N LYS A 52 -10.97 22.88 -4.41
CA LYS A 52 -12.19 23.63 -4.10
C LYS A 52 -12.66 24.42 -5.32
N GLY A 53 -13.98 24.40 -5.54
CA GLY A 53 -14.65 25.07 -6.66
C GLY A 53 -14.48 24.42 -8.03
N LYS A 54 -13.77 23.28 -8.14
CA LYS A 54 -13.62 22.55 -9.41
C LYS A 54 -14.84 21.70 -9.71
N ASP A 55 -14.95 21.28 -10.97
CA ASP A 55 -15.98 20.32 -11.39
C ASP A 55 -15.71 18.96 -10.73
N PRO A 56 -16.70 18.33 -10.07
CA PRO A 56 -16.54 17.01 -9.45
C PRO A 56 -16.04 15.92 -10.41
N ARG A 57 -16.35 16.03 -11.71
CA ARG A 57 -15.91 15.07 -12.73
C ARG A 57 -14.41 15.12 -12.97
N ASP A 58 -13.77 16.27 -12.76
CA ASP A 58 -12.33 16.43 -12.96
C ASP A 58 -11.51 15.76 -11.86
N ALA A 59 -12.14 15.40 -10.73
CA ALA A 59 -11.41 14.99 -9.55
C ALA A 59 -10.50 13.78 -9.76
N HIS A 60 -10.94 12.71 -10.43
CA HIS A 60 -10.13 11.50 -10.64
C HIS A 60 -8.87 11.79 -11.49
N PHE A 61 -8.98 12.66 -12.51
CA PHE A 61 -7.81 13.09 -13.27
C PHE A 61 -6.84 13.92 -12.43
N ILE A 62 -7.37 14.84 -11.62
CA ILE A 62 -6.57 15.70 -10.74
C ILE A 62 -5.87 14.87 -9.66
N THR A 63 -6.61 14.05 -8.91
CA THR A 63 -6.07 13.26 -7.80
C THR A 63 -5.09 12.21 -8.27
N SER A 64 -5.19 11.74 -9.51
CA SER A 64 -4.16 10.88 -10.08
C SER A 64 -2.75 11.49 -10.02
N ARG A 65 -2.64 12.82 -10.04
CA ARG A 65 -1.34 13.51 -9.99
C ARG A 65 -0.78 13.63 -8.57
N ILE A 66 -1.50 13.14 -7.56
CA ILE A 66 -0.96 13.03 -6.21
C ILE A 66 0.32 12.19 -6.24
N CYS A 67 0.40 11.16 -7.08
CA CYS A 67 1.55 10.27 -7.11
C CYS A 67 1.99 9.87 -8.52
N GLY A 68 3.32 9.76 -8.71
CA GLY A 68 3.95 9.31 -9.95
C GLY A 68 4.17 7.79 -10.06
N ILE A 69 3.85 7.02 -9.01
CA ILE A 69 3.95 5.55 -9.04
C ILE A 69 2.60 4.84 -8.86
N CYS A 70 1.71 5.38 -8.03
CA CYS A 70 0.37 4.81 -7.76
C CYS A 70 -0.76 5.85 -7.99
N GLY A 71 -0.63 6.62 -9.07
CA GLY A 71 -1.59 7.65 -9.47
C GLY A 71 -2.91 7.07 -10.01
N ASP A 72 -2.90 5.85 -10.50
CA ASP A 72 -4.06 5.08 -10.93
C ASP A 72 -4.94 4.68 -9.74
N ASN A 73 -4.39 4.15 -8.63
CA ASN A 73 -5.17 3.85 -7.42
C ASN A 73 -5.97 5.08 -6.93
N HIS A 74 -5.38 6.27 -7.02
CA HIS A 74 -6.04 7.55 -6.71
C HIS A 74 -7.12 7.94 -7.72
N ALA A 75 -6.94 7.63 -9.00
CA ALA A 75 -7.96 7.84 -10.01
C ALA A 75 -9.14 6.89 -9.76
N THR A 76 -8.88 5.61 -9.51
CA THR A 76 -9.86 4.55 -9.20
C THR A 76 -10.63 4.87 -7.93
N CYS A 77 -9.96 5.17 -6.82
CA CYS A 77 -10.64 5.57 -5.59
C CYS A 77 -11.44 6.88 -5.76
N GLY A 78 -10.91 7.82 -6.56
CA GLY A 78 -11.62 9.04 -6.94
C GLY A 78 -12.90 8.76 -7.75
N VAL A 79 -12.85 7.80 -8.68
CA VAL A 79 -14.03 7.32 -9.44
C VAL A 79 -15.03 6.63 -8.52
N TYR A 80 -14.60 5.81 -7.56
CA TYR A 80 -15.51 5.19 -6.60
C TYR A 80 -16.25 6.23 -5.74
N ALA A 81 -15.55 7.28 -5.30
CA ALA A 81 -16.18 8.40 -4.60
C ALA A 81 -17.19 9.16 -5.48
N GLN A 82 -16.86 9.36 -6.76
CA GLN A 82 -17.73 9.98 -7.75
C GLN A 82 -18.97 9.12 -8.05
N ASN A 83 -18.80 7.81 -8.24
CA ASN A 83 -19.90 6.87 -8.49
C ASN A 83 -20.92 6.92 -7.37
N MET A 84 -20.46 6.94 -6.11
CA MET A 84 -21.31 7.11 -4.95
C MET A 84 -22.03 8.46 -4.93
N ALA A 85 -21.29 9.56 -5.14
CA ALA A 85 -21.88 10.91 -5.12
C ALA A 85 -22.91 11.11 -6.25
N PHE A 86 -22.66 10.56 -7.43
CA PHE A 86 -23.52 10.72 -8.61
C PHE A 86 -24.64 9.68 -8.67
N GLY A 87 -24.63 8.68 -7.78
CA GLY A 87 -25.61 7.59 -7.77
C GLY A 87 -25.53 6.71 -9.01
N VAL A 88 -24.34 6.48 -9.56
CA VAL A 88 -24.13 5.69 -10.77
C VAL A 88 -23.35 4.42 -10.47
N LYS A 89 -23.94 3.28 -10.85
CA LYS A 89 -23.23 2.00 -10.93
C LYS A 89 -22.69 1.83 -12.36
N PRO A 90 -21.38 1.62 -12.58
CA PRO A 90 -20.83 1.32 -13.90
C PRO A 90 -21.26 -0.08 -14.40
N PRO A 91 -21.17 -0.37 -15.71
CA PRO A 91 -21.37 -1.73 -16.21
C PRO A 91 -20.39 -2.73 -15.61
N ALA A 92 -20.81 -3.99 -15.45
CA ALA A 92 -19.97 -5.02 -14.83
C ALA A 92 -18.64 -5.23 -15.58
N LEU A 93 -18.66 -5.16 -16.91
CA LEU A 93 -17.46 -5.26 -17.72
C LEU A 93 -16.44 -4.15 -17.44
N ALA A 94 -16.90 -2.93 -17.13
CA ALA A 94 -16.02 -1.82 -16.78
C ALA A 94 -15.26 -2.12 -15.50
N GLU A 95 -15.94 -2.65 -14.48
CA GLU A 95 -15.31 -3.03 -13.21
C GLU A 95 -14.34 -4.20 -13.38
N TRP A 96 -14.63 -5.18 -14.25
CA TRP A 96 -13.64 -6.23 -14.55
C TRP A 96 -12.39 -5.70 -15.25
N ILE A 97 -12.54 -4.69 -16.12
CA ILE A 97 -11.41 -4.01 -16.76
C ILE A 97 -10.60 -3.24 -15.71
N ILE A 98 -11.24 -2.48 -14.82
CA ILE A 98 -10.59 -1.76 -13.71
C ILE A 98 -9.85 -2.75 -12.79
N ASN A 99 -10.49 -3.86 -12.41
CA ASN A 99 -9.85 -4.89 -11.59
C ASN A 99 -8.63 -5.50 -12.28
N CYS A 100 -8.66 -5.72 -13.60
CA CYS A 100 -7.49 -6.17 -14.37
C CYS A 100 -6.37 -5.12 -14.36
N ALA A 101 -6.71 -3.83 -14.47
CA ALA A 101 -5.74 -2.74 -14.43
C ALA A 101 -5.07 -2.64 -13.05
N GLU A 102 -5.85 -2.55 -11.98
CA GLU A 102 -5.35 -2.44 -10.60
C GLU A 102 -4.54 -3.70 -10.19
N ALA A 103 -4.90 -4.89 -10.70
CA ALA A 103 -4.09 -6.09 -10.51
C ALA A 103 -2.74 -5.96 -11.23
N ALA A 104 -2.71 -5.41 -12.44
CA ALA A 104 -1.49 -5.12 -13.17
C ALA A 104 -0.63 -4.05 -12.49
N GLU A 105 -1.25 -3.04 -11.86
CA GLU A 105 -0.55 -2.07 -11.03
C GLU A 105 0.15 -2.75 -9.85
N TYR A 106 -0.55 -3.59 -9.09
CA TYR A 106 0.08 -4.34 -8.00
C TYR A 106 1.23 -5.21 -8.49
N MET A 107 1.07 -5.92 -9.61
CA MET A 107 2.13 -6.71 -10.21
C MET A 107 3.32 -5.82 -10.61
N PHE A 108 3.08 -4.65 -11.21
CA PHE A 108 4.13 -3.71 -11.60
C PHE A 108 4.91 -3.16 -10.40
N ASP A 109 4.22 -2.50 -9.47
CA ASP A 109 4.83 -1.72 -8.41
C ASP A 109 5.51 -2.66 -7.41
N HIS A 110 4.84 -3.74 -6.97
CA HIS A 110 5.46 -4.69 -6.04
C HIS A 110 6.72 -5.34 -6.60
N ASN A 111 6.74 -5.73 -7.88
CA ASN A 111 7.96 -6.26 -8.51
C ASN A 111 9.07 -5.21 -8.56
N LEU A 112 8.77 -3.99 -9.04
CA LEU A 112 9.78 -2.94 -9.19
C LEU A 112 10.32 -2.52 -7.83
N PHE A 113 9.43 -2.28 -6.87
CA PHE A 113 9.80 -1.82 -5.55
C PHE A 113 10.57 -2.89 -4.78
N GLN A 114 10.09 -4.13 -4.77
CA GLN A 114 10.75 -5.22 -4.06
C GLN A 114 12.15 -5.51 -4.61
N ASP A 115 12.33 -5.61 -5.92
CA ASP A 115 13.57 -6.14 -6.50
C ASP A 115 14.52 -5.08 -7.07
N ASN A 116 14.08 -3.82 -7.16
CA ASN A 116 14.93 -2.71 -7.61
C ASN A 116 15.12 -1.60 -6.57
N LEU A 117 14.27 -1.49 -5.55
CA LEU A 117 14.40 -0.52 -4.47
C LEU A 117 14.77 -1.19 -3.16
N VAL A 118 13.90 -2.05 -2.60
CA VAL A 118 14.11 -2.76 -1.32
C VAL A 118 15.22 -3.79 -1.43
N GLY A 119 15.21 -4.63 -2.46
CA GLY A 119 16.13 -5.74 -2.66
C GLY A 119 17.59 -5.32 -2.73
N VAL A 120 17.86 -4.05 -3.05
CA VAL A 120 19.21 -3.48 -3.01
C VAL A 120 19.76 -3.40 -1.58
N ASP A 121 18.91 -3.32 -0.56
CA ASP A 121 19.35 -3.44 0.84
C ASP A 121 19.83 -4.84 1.21
N PHE A 122 19.47 -5.83 0.39
CA PHE A 122 19.82 -7.24 0.55
C PHE A 122 20.83 -7.70 -0.51
N CYS A 123 21.29 -6.81 -1.39
CA CYS A 123 22.26 -7.18 -2.42
C CYS A 123 23.65 -7.41 -1.82
N GLU A 124 24.47 -8.19 -2.51
CA GLU A 124 25.80 -8.59 -2.06
C GLU A 124 26.68 -7.38 -1.71
N ARG A 125 26.61 -6.30 -2.50
CA ARG A 125 27.38 -5.06 -2.23
C ARG A 125 26.97 -4.45 -0.89
N MET A 126 25.67 -4.22 -0.67
CA MET A 126 25.20 -3.62 0.58
C MET A 126 25.55 -4.50 1.78
N VAL A 127 25.25 -5.81 1.70
CA VAL A 127 25.52 -6.75 2.79
C VAL A 127 27.02 -6.83 3.08
N ARG A 128 27.89 -6.82 2.07
CA ARG A 128 29.35 -6.79 2.26
C ARG A 128 29.80 -5.56 3.03
N GLU A 129 29.21 -4.40 2.74
CA GLU A 129 29.62 -3.13 3.33
C GLU A 129 29.00 -2.86 4.71
N THR A 130 28.00 -3.63 5.14
CA THR A 130 27.32 -3.44 6.43
C THR A 130 27.45 -4.64 7.36
N ASN A 131 27.51 -5.85 6.81
CA ASN A 131 27.58 -7.12 7.52
C ASN A 131 28.44 -8.15 6.77
N PRO A 132 29.77 -7.95 6.64
CA PRO A 132 30.67 -8.90 6.00
C PRO A 132 30.51 -10.33 6.54
N SER A 133 30.24 -10.49 7.84
CA SER A 133 30.04 -11.79 8.47
C SER A 133 28.79 -12.53 7.94
N VAL A 134 27.73 -11.80 7.60
CA VAL A 134 26.49 -12.35 7.04
C VAL A 134 26.73 -12.81 5.60
N LEU A 135 27.44 -12.01 4.80
CA LEU A 135 27.80 -12.43 3.44
C LEU A 135 28.64 -13.72 3.46
N ALA A 136 29.62 -13.82 4.36
CA ALA A 136 30.45 -15.03 4.50
C ALA A 136 29.61 -16.29 4.80
N LYS A 137 28.56 -16.17 5.65
CA LYS A 137 27.60 -17.26 5.87
C LYS A 137 26.78 -17.57 4.62
N ALA A 138 26.36 -16.55 3.88
CA ALA A 138 25.55 -16.70 2.67
C ALA A 138 26.30 -17.44 1.54
N GLU A 139 27.64 -17.37 1.48
CA GLU A 139 28.45 -18.09 0.49
C GLU A 139 28.32 -19.61 0.60
N SER A 140 28.22 -20.13 1.82
CA SER A 140 28.15 -21.57 2.09
C SER A 140 26.74 -22.07 2.36
N THR A 141 25.75 -21.18 2.51
CA THR A 141 24.35 -21.56 2.75
C THR A 141 23.65 -21.88 1.43
N LEU A 142 23.20 -23.13 1.29
CA LEU A 142 22.39 -23.56 0.15
C LEU A 142 20.98 -22.96 0.25
N ALA A 143 20.41 -22.56 -0.88
CA ALA A 143 19.03 -22.08 -0.95
C ALA A 143 18.07 -23.29 -0.96
N PRO A 144 17.12 -23.39 -0.01
CA PRO A 144 16.16 -24.50 0.04
C PRO A 144 15.41 -24.80 -1.26
N HIS A 145 15.08 -23.77 -2.04
CA HIS A 145 14.31 -23.87 -3.29
C HIS A 145 15.16 -23.63 -4.54
N ALA A 146 16.47 -23.93 -4.47
CA ALA A 146 17.42 -23.73 -5.56
C ALA A 146 17.00 -24.42 -6.89
N ASP A 147 16.24 -25.51 -6.82
CA ASP A 147 15.69 -26.23 -7.97
C ASP A 147 14.58 -25.45 -8.70
N VAL A 148 13.86 -24.57 -7.99
CA VAL A 148 12.79 -23.73 -8.55
C VAL A 148 13.34 -22.45 -9.14
N HIS A 149 14.15 -21.71 -8.39
CA HIS A 149 14.62 -20.37 -8.81
C HIS A 149 16.04 -20.36 -9.38
N GLY A 150 16.77 -21.47 -9.33
CA GLY A 150 18.05 -21.65 -10.03
C GLY A 150 19.29 -21.06 -9.34
N HIS A 151 19.16 -20.56 -8.10
CA HIS A 151 20.29 -20.04 -7.33
C HIS A 151 20.71 -21.05 -6.27
N ARG A 152 21.92 -21.63 -6.41
CA ARG A 152 22.40 -22.67 -5.50
C ARG A 152 22.58 -22.18 -4.05
N THR A 153 23.07 -20.96 -3.87
CA THR A 153 23.38 -20.40 -2.55
C THR A 153 22.68 -19.06 -2.35
N ILE A 154 22.50 -18.67 -1.08
CA ILE A 154 21.92 -17.38 -0.73
C ILE A 154 22.77 -16.21 -1.25
N ALA A 155 24.10 -16.32 -1.20
CA ALA A 155 24.98 -15.30 -1.81
C ALA A 155 24.76 -15.18 -3.33
N GLY A 156 24.37 -16.26 -4.01
CA GLY A 156 23.97 -16.23 -5.41
C GLY A 156 22.74 -15.35 -5.66
N ILE A 157 21.75 -15.40 -4.76
CA ILE A 157 20.57 -14.51 -4.79
C ILE A 157 21.01 -13.06 -4.55
N MET A 158 21.79 -12.81 -3.49
CA MET A 158 22.28 -11.46 -3.14
C MET A 158 23.06 -10.80 -4.30
N ARG A 159 23.89 -11.57 -5.01
CA ARG A 159 24.61 -11.10 -6.22
C ARG A 159 23.67 -10.71 -7.35
N ALA A 160 22.62 -11.52 -7.55
CA ALA A 160 21.67 -11.27 -8.62
C ALA A 160 20.76 -10.06 -8.35
N LEU A 161 20.73 -9.54 -7.11
CA LEU A 161 20.09 -8.29 -6.72
C LEU A 161 21.00 -7.06 -6.85
N ASN A 162 22.29 -7.22 -7.21
CA ASN A 162 23.19 -6.07 -7.39
C ASN A 162 22.64 -5.13 -8.49
N PRO A 163 22.60 -3.80 -8.25
CA PRO A 163 22.05 -2.85 -9.22
C PRO A 163 22.73 -2.93 -10.59
N PHE A 164 21.92 -3.01 -11.65
CA PHE A 164 22.29 -3.04 -13.08
C PHE A 164 23.16 -4.21 -13.56
N GLU A 165 23.85 -4.90 -12.67
CA GLU A 165 24.70 -6.06 -13.00
C GLU A 165 24.02 -7.39 -12.67
N GLY A 166 23.20 -7.40 -11.62
CA GLY A 166 22.48 -8.58 -11.14
C GLY A 166 21.39 -9.04 -12.12
N ALA A 167 21.32 -10.35 -12.35
CA ALA A 167 20.34 -10.93 -13.26
C ALA A 167 18.89 -10.69 -12.83
N LEU A 168 18.58 -10.85 -11.53
CA LEU A 168 17.24 -10.63 -10.98
C LEU A 168 16.85 -9.15 -11.02
N TYR A 169 17.78 -8.26 -10.66
CA TYR A 169 17.55 -6.81 -10.76
C TYR A 169 17.14 -6.41 -12.19
N ASN A 170 17.86 -6.91 -13.20
CA ASN A 170 17.59 -6.63 -14.60
C ASN A 170 16.32 -7.33 -15.12
N GLU A 171 16.01 -8.53 -14.63
CA GLU A 171 14.79 -9.25 -14.96
C GLU A 171 13.55 -8.52 -14.42
N ALA A 172 13.58 -8.10 -13.15
CA ALA A 172 12.51 -7.31 -12.52
C ALA A 172 12.23 -6.00 -13.27
N LEU A 173 13.26 -5.31 -13.77
CA LEU A 173 13.08 -4.13 -14.63
C LEU A 173 12.31 -4.46 -15.92
N ARG A 174 12.56 -5.61 -16.55
CA ARG A 174 11.83 -6.05 -17.75
C ARG A 174 10.40 -6.46 -17.41
N MET A 175 10.19 -7.18 -16.31
CA MET A 175 8.86 -7.59 -15.86
C MET A 175 8.00 -6.39 -15.47
N SER A 176 8.60 -5.32 -14.93
CA SER A 176 7.91 -4.06 -14.69
C SER A 176 7.33 -3.44 -15.97
N ARG A 177 7.98 -3.64 -17.13
CA ARG A 177 7.46 -3.16 -18.43
C ARG A 177 6.30 -4.01 -18.89
N VAL A 178 6.42 -5.33 -18.76
CA VAL A 178 5.34 -6.29 -19.09
C VAL A 178 4.08 -5.98 -18.28
N ALA A 179 4.21 -5.80 -16.96
CA ALA A 179 3.09 -5.45 -16.09
C ALA A 179 2.48 -4.08 -16.43
N ARG A 180 3.29 -3.08 -16.77
CA ARG A 180 2.76 -1.77 -17.24
C ARG A 180 2.07 -1.84 -18.59
N GLU A 181 2.53 -2.69 -19.51
CA GLU A 181 1.79 -2.93 -20.76
C GLU A 181 0.42 -3.54 -20.49
N MET A 182 0.34 -4.49 -19.54
CA MET A 182 -0.95 -5.04 -19.09
C MET A 182 -1.87 -3.97 -18.50
N PHE A 183 -1.32 -3.07 -17.68
CA PHE A 183 -2.05 -1.91 -17.16
C PHE A 183 -2.55 -1.00 -18.30
N CYS A 184 -1.67 -0.61 -19.23
CA CYS A 184 -2.03 0.29 -20.34
C CYS A 184 -3.10 -0.30 -21.27
N LEU A 185 -3.20 -1.62 -21.42
CA LEU A 185 -4.29 -2.25 -22.15
C LEU A 185 -5.65 -1.90 -21.52
N MET A 186 -5.72 -1.85 -20.19
CA MET A 186 -6.96 -1.67 -19.45
C MET A 186 -7.28 -0.20 -19.15
N GLU A 187 -6.27 0.63 -18.88
CA GLU A 187 -6.43 2.03 -18.44
C GLU A 187 -5.77 3.09 -19.37
N GLY A 188 -5.27 2.63 -20.52
CA GLY A 188 -4.74 3.45 -21.61
C GLY A 188 -3.27 3.83 -21.47
N ARG A 189 -2.85 4.38 -20.31
CA ARG A 189 -1.45 4.76 -20.07
C ARG A 189 -1.10 4.81 -18.59
N HIS A 190 0.14 4.47 -18.26
CA HIS A 190 0.68 4.49 -16.89
C HIS A 190 1.51 5.75 -16.60
N VAL A 191 1.52 6.30 -15.38
CA VAL A 191 0.72 5.95 -14.19
C VAL A 191 -0.62 6.68 -14.12
N HIS A 192 -0.80 7.71 -14.96
CA HIS A 192 -1.99 8.55 -14.91
C HIS A 192 -2.97 8.06 -15.98
N PRO A 193 -4.03 7.33 -15.61
CA PRO A 193 -4.90 6.70 -16.59
C PRO A 193 -5.61 7.72 -17.47
N SER A 194 -6.01 7.29 -18.66
CA SER A 194 -6.69 8.13 -19.65
C SER A 194 -8.07 7.64 -20.03
N THR A 195 -8.40 6.38 -19.74
CA THR A 195 -9.69 5.78 -20.11
C THR A 195 -10.61 5.55 -18.92
N LEU A 196 -10.21 5.94 -17.70
CA LEU A 196 -11.01 5.77 -16.50
C LEU A 196 -11.89 7.01 -16.24
N TYR A 197 -13.18 6.81 -15.95
CA TYR A 197 -14.16 7.87 -15.74
C TYR A 197 -15.19 7.50 -14.66
N PRO A 198 -15.88 8.47 -14.03
CA PRO A 198 -17.12 8.17 -13.31
C PRO A 198 -18.11 7.45 -14.23
N GLY A 199 -18.74 6.39 -13.72
CA GLY A 199 -19.67 5.56 -14.48
C GLY A 199 -19.03 4.53 -15.41
N GLY A 200 -17.70 4.39 -15.47
CA GLY A 200 -17.04 3.25 -16.12
C GLY A 200 -15.72 3.60 -16.84
N VAL A 201 -15.48 2.98 -18.00
CA VAL A 201 -14.24 3.15 -18.78
C VAL A 201 -14.50 3.38 -20.27
N GLY A 202 -13.59 4.12 -20.91
CA GLY A 202 -13.52 4.29 -22.36
C GLY A 202 -12.75 3.18 -23.08
N THR A 203 -12.19 2.22 -22.35
CA THR A 203 -11.47 1.07 -22.93
C THR A 203 -12.42 0.21 -23.75
N VAL A 204 -12.09 -0.02 -25.02
CA VAL A 204 -12.94 -0.78 -25.95
C VAL A 204 -12.73 -2.28 -25.71
N PRO A 205 -13.75 -2.99 -25.21
CA PRO A 205 -13.59 -4.40 -24.89
C PRO A 205 -13.58 -5.26 -26.15
N SER A 206 -12.68 -6.24 -26.20
CA SER A 206 -12.61 -7.21 -27.28
C SER A 206 -11.94 -8.49 -26.83
N VAL A 207 -12.16 -9.58 -27.58
CA VAL A 207 -11.42 -10.84 -27.37
C VAL A 207 -9.91 -10.61 -27.48
N GLN A 208 -9.50 -9.75 -28.41
CA GLN A 208 -8.10 -9.37 -28.59
C GLN A 208 -7.51 -8.71 -27.35
N LEU A 209 -8.20 -7.72 -26.76
CA LEU A 209 -7.76 -7.01 -25.55
C LEU A 209 -7.40 -7.99 -24.42
N PHE A 210 -8.33 -8.89 -24.10
CA PHE A 210 -8.13 -9.87 -23.02
C PHE A 210 -7.08 -10.93 -23.36
N ASN A 211 -6.94 -11.31 -24.64
CA ASN A 211 -5.86 -12.20 -25.07
C ASN A 211 -4.48 -11.57 -24.95
N GLU A 212 -4.33 -10.31 -25.32
CA GLU A 212 -3.07 -9.57 -25.19
C GLU A 212 -2.65 -9.37 -23.73
N TYR A 213 -3.62 -9.13 -22.84
CA TYR A 213 -3.37 -9.10 -21.39
C TYR A 213 -2.96 -10.50 -20.89
N PHE A 214 -3.71 -11.54 -21.26
CA PHE A 214 -3.46 -12.91 -20.79
C PHE A 214 -2.07 -13.44 -21.20
N VAL A 215 -1.62 -13.19 -22.43
CA VAL A 215 -0.28 -13.60 -22.89
C VAL A 215 0.82 -12.97 -22.02
N ARG A 216 0.64 -11.72 -21.57
CA ARG A 216 1.58 -11.05 -20.66
C ARG A 216 1.46 -11.57 -19.23
N LEU A 217 0.24 -11.79 -18.76
CA LEU A 217 -0.03 -12.36 -17.44
C LEU A 217 0.63 -13.73 -17.28
N THR A 218 0.56 -14.62 -18.28
CA THR A 218 1.19 -15.95 -18.20
C THR A 218 2.72 -15.88 -18.04
N ARG A 219 3.38 -14.88 -18.63
CA ARG A 219 4.81 -14.60 -18.41
C ARG A 219 5.06 -14.13 -16.98
N TYR A 220 4.19 -13.29 -16.43
CA TYR A 220 4.29 -12.82 -15.05
C TYR A 220 4.04 -13.95 -14.03
N ILE A 221 3.09 -14.86 -14.30
CA ILE A 221 2.84 -16.04 -13.48
C ILE A 221 4.09 -16.94 -13.40
N ASP A 222 4.76 -17.14 -14.54
CA ASP A 222 5.99 -17.93 -14.59
C ASP A 222 7.12 -17.30 -13.76
N PHE A 223 7.25 -15.97 -13.84
CA PHE A 223 8.17 -15.19 -13.03
C PHE A 223 7.86 -15.29 -11.53
N VAL A 224 6.62 -15.02 -11.10
CA VAL A 224 6.27 -14.95 -9.68
C VAL A 224 6.35 -16.31 -8.96
N LYS A 225 6.15 -17.42 -9.68
CA LYS A 225 6.38 -18.78 -9.15
C LYS A 225 7.83 -19.01 -8.72
N ARG A 226 8.80 -18.34 -9.36
CA ARG A 226 10.22 -18.39 -8.96
C ARG A 226 10.53 -17.37 -7.88
N MET A 227 9.95 -16.18 -7.97
CA MET A 227 10.29 -15.08 -7.06
C MET A 227 9.81 -15.32 -5.63
N VAL A 228 8.60 -15.85 -5.43
CA VAL A 228 8.08 -16.11 -4.07
C VAL A 228 9.02 -17.02 -3.25
N PRO A 229 9.37 -18.24 -3.70
CA PRO A 229 10.30 -19.09 -2.95
C PRO A 229 11.72 -18.51 -2.86
N LEU A 230 12.17 -17.72 -3.85
CA LEU A 230 13.45 -17.02 -3.78
C LEU A 230 13.51 -16.00 -2.65
N HIS A 231 12.43 -15.23 -2.47
CA HIS A 231 12.32 -14.27 -1.38
C HIS A 231 12.16 -14.97 -0.02
N ASP A 232 11.44 -16.10 0.04
CA ASP A 232 11.36 -16.91 1.27
C ASP A 232 12.75 -17.39 1.69
N ASP A 233 13.53 -17.95 0.78
CA ASP A 233 14.90 -18.41 1.05
C ASP A 233 15.80 -17.28 1.55
N LEU A 234 15.71 -16.09 0.93
CA LEU A 234 16.48 -14.93 1.34
C LEU A 234 16.07 -14.44 2.73
N PHE A 235 14.77 -14.28 3.00
CA PHE A 235 14.30 -13.71 4.26
C PHE A 235 14.46 -14.69 5.43
N ASP A 236 14.23 -15.99 5.21
CA ASP A 236 14.51 -17.01 6.22
C ASP A 236 15.99 -17.08 6.55
N PHE A 237 16.88 -16.92 5.56
CA PHE A 237 18.31 -16.81 5.82
C PHE A 237 18.64 -15.63 6.75
N PHE A 238 18.05 -14.44 6.55
CA PHE A 238 18.33 -13.31 7.43
C PHE A 238 17.89 -13.56 8.88
N LEU A 239 16.73 -14.18 9.09
CA LEU A 239 16.26 -14.57 10.43
C LEU A 239 17.22 -15.55 11.11
N GLN A 240 17.82 -16.47 10.36
CA GLN A 240 18.76 -17.47 10.89
C GLN A 240 20.18 -16.90 11.08
N ALA A 241 20.66 -16.11 10.13
CA ALA A 241 22.02 -15.58 10.11
C ALA A 241 22.24 -14.48 11.15
N LEU A 242 21.18 -13.76 11.52
CA LEU A 242 21.15 -12.70 12.51
C LEU A 242 20.09 -13.01 13.59
N PRO A 243 20.41 -13.83 14.61
CA PRO A 243 19.45 -14.14 15.67
C PRO A 243 18.90 -12.88 16.35
N GLY A 244 17.57 -12.74 16.40
CA GLY A 244 16.90 -11.54 16.90
C GLY A 244 16.46 -10.55 15.81
N TYR A 245 16.75 -10.82 14.52
CA TYR A 245 16.34 -9.95 13.41
C TYR A 245 14.82 -9.79 13.29
N GLU A 246 14.04 -10.71 13.85
CA GLU A 246 12.58 -10.61 13.96
C GLU A 246 12.11 -9.34 14.70
N ARG A 247 12.99 -8.72 15.50
CA ARG A 247 12.73 -7.47 16.21
C ARG A 247 12.94 -6.22 15.34
N VAL A 248 13.62 -6.33 14.20
CA VAL A 248 13.91 -5.19 13.33
C VAL A 248 12.61 -4.69 12.70
N GLY A 249 12.27 -3.44 12.97
CA GLY A 249 11.03 -2.83 12.50
C GLY A 249 9.76 -3.46 13.06
N GLN A 250 9.87 -4.24 14.14
CA GLN A 250 8.73 -4.88 14.78
C GLN A 250 7.80 -3.82 15.39
N ARG A 251 6.50 -3.96 15.13
CA ARG A 251 5.45 -3.15 15.76
C ARG A 251 4.38 -4.02 16.39
N ARG A 252 3.59 -3.41 17.27
CA ARG A 252 2.28 -3.95 17.67
C ARG A 252 1.45 -4.20 16.41
N ILE A 253 0.69 -5.29 16.38
CA ILE A 253 -0.18 -5.59 15.24
C ILE A 253 -1.35 -4.59 15.27
N LEU A 254 -1.24 -3.55 14.43
CA LEU A 254 -2.23 -2.49 14.26
C LEU A 254 -2.45 -2.30 12.76
N LEU A 255 -3.06 -3.29 12.10
CA LEU A 255 -3.17 -3.35 10.65
C LEU A 255 -4.53 -2.85 10.16
N GLY A 256 -4.53 -2.03 9.11
CA GLY A 256 -5.74 -1.60 8.41
C GLY A 256 -5.71 -1.96 6.91
N CYS A 257 -6.79 -2.58 6.43
CA CYS A 257 -7.08 -2.86 5.02
C CYS A 257 -8.48 -2.34 4.71
N TRP A 258 -8.66 -1.58 3.64
CA TRP A 258 -9.94 -1.04 3.17
C TRP A 258 -10.51 -1.80 1.98
N GLY A 259 -9.89 -2.91 1.61
CA GLY A 259 -10.38 -3.85 0.61
C GLY A 259 -10.15 -3.38 -0.82
N ALA A 260 -10.03 -4.35 -1.72
CA ALA A 260 -9.72 -4.10 -3.12
C ALA A 260 -10.43 -5.09 -4.04
N PHE A 261 -10.52 -4.67 -5.30
CA PHE A 261 -11.21 -5.35 -6.39
C PHE A 261 -12.71 -5.49 -6.10
N GLN A 262 -13.50 -4.57 -6.66
CA GLN A 262 -14.94 -4.59 -6.49
C GLN A 262 -15.53 -5.83 -7.16
N ASN A 263 -16.44 -6.53 -6.49
CA ASN A 263 -17.28 -7.54 -7.12
C ASN A 263 -18.47 -6.83 -7.81
N PRO A 264 -18.56 -6.82 -9.15
CA PRO A 264 -19.59 -6.06 -9.85
C PRO A 264 -21.01 -6.61 -9.64
N GLU A 265 -21.15 -7.86 -9.18
CA GLU A 265 -22.44 -8.45 -8.85
C GLU A 265 -23.01 -7.88 -7.54
N ALA A 266 -22.13 -7.54 -6.58
CA ALA A 266 -22.50 -7.00 -5.28
C ALA A 266 -22.43 -5.47 -5.23
N CYS A 267 -21.40 -4.87 -5.81
CA CYS A 267 -21.11 -3.45 -5.69
C CYS A 267 -22.04 -2.61 -6.55
N ASP A 268 -22.77 -1.71 -5.90
CA ASP A 268 -23.63 -0.70 -6.51
C ASP A 268 -23.19 0.72 -6.17
N PHE A 269 -22.04 0.87 -5.50
CA PHE A 269 -21.45 2.12 -5.04
C PHE A 269 -22.39 2.98 -4.17
N ARG A 270 -23.48 2.43 -3.64
CA ARG A 270 -24.34 3.15 -2.68
C ARG A 270 -23.77 3.01 -1.28
N TYR A 271 -23.82 4.09 -0.50
CA TYR A 271 -23.33 4.10 0.87
C TYR A 271 -24.14 3.17 1.78
N GLN A 272 -25.46 3.10 1.58
CA GLN A 272 -26.36 2.31 2.42
C GLN A 272 -26.08 0.80 2.36
N THR A 273 -25.53 0.34 1.23
CA THR A 273 -25.14 -1.05 0.96
C THR A 273 -23.63 -1.27 1.04
N MET A 274 -22.86 -0.25 1.43
CA MET A 274 -21.40 -0.31 1.56
C MET A 274 -20.87 -1.40 2.49
N PRO A 275 -21.51 -1.68 3.64
CA PRO A 275 -21.11 -2.82 4.46
C PRO A 275 -21.22 -4.16 3.72
N GLN A 276 -22.22 -4.31 2.83
CA GLN A 276 -22.49 -5.54 2.12
C GLN A 276 -21.50 -5.70 0.96
N TRP A 277 -21.46 -4.75 0.03
CA TRP A 277 -20.56 -4.89 -1.12
C TRP A 277 -19.09 -4.81 -0.76
N GLY A 278 -18.72 -4.11 0.31
CA GLY A 278 -17.35 -4.09 0.81
C GLY A 278 -16.86 -5.47 1.23
N ARG A 279 -17.73 -6.30 1.82
CA ARG A 279 -17.39 -7.66 2.24
C ARG A 279 -17.29 -8.66 1.08
N GLU A 280 -17.79 -8.29 -0.09
CA GLU A 280 -17.76 -9.07 -1.33
C GLU A 280 -16.55 -8.71 -2.22
N MET A 281 -15.73 -7.74 -1.82
CA MET A 281 -14.45 -7.45 -2.48
C MET A 281 -13.54 -8.68 -2.50
N PHE A 282 -12.77 -8.84 -3.57
CA PHE A 282 -11.86 -9.99 -3.66
C PHE A 282 -10.70 -9.90 -2.69
N VAL A 283 -10.37 -8.70 -2.18
CA VAL A 283 -9.56 -8.52 -0.97
C VAL A 283 -10.47 -7.94 0.12
N THR A 284 -10.65 -8.66 1.22
CA THR A 284 -11.59 -8.26 2.27
C THR A 284 -11.09 -7.01 3.02
N PRO A 285 -11.95 -6.01 3.29
CA PRO A 285 -11.63 -4.92 4.19
C PRO A 285 -11.63 -5.39 5.65
N GLY A 286 -10.89 -4.69 6.51
CA GLY A 286 -10.91 -4.93 7.94
C GLY A 286 -9.78 -4.27 8.72
N ILE A 287 -9.92 -4.36 10.04
CA ILE A 287 -8.94 -3.85 11.00
C ILE A 287 -8.52 -5.00 11.90
N VAL A 288 -7.21 -5.19 12.07
CA VAL A 288 -6.63 -6.21 12.94
C VAL A 288 -5.85 -5.54 14.06
N ILE A 289 -6.23 -5.84 15.30
CA ILE A 289 -5.56 -5.35 16.50
C ILE A 289 -5.08 -6.56 17.30
N ASP A 290 -3.78 -6.64 17.56
CA ASP A 290 -3.15 -7.73 18.33
C ASP A 290 -3.50 -9.14 17.82
N GLY A 291 -3.71 -9.27 16.50
CA GLY A 291 -4.08 -10.53 15.83
C GLY A 291 -5.59 -10.82 15.79
N GLU A 292 -6.42 -10.00 16.43
CA GLU A 292 -7.88 -10.10 16.38
C GLU A 292 -8.44 -9.28 15.21
N LEU A 293 -9.27 -9.89 14.35
CA LEU A 293 -10.05 -9.16 13.34
C LEU A 293 -11.22 -8.45 14.02
N VAL A 294 -11.12 -7.13 14.16
CA VAL A 294 -12.04 -6.28 14.92
C VAL A 294 -13.33 -6.01 14.15
N THR A 295 -13.19 -5.68 12.87
CA THR A 295 -14.33 -5.41 11.98
C THR A 295 -13.95 -5.66 10.53
N THR A 296 -14.96 -5.92 9.70
CA THR A 296 -14.90 -5.94 8.23
C THR A 296 -15.91 -4.96 7.63
N ASP A 297 -16.51 -4.11 8.47
CA ASP A 297 -17.56 -3.19 8.07
C ASP A 297 -16.97 -1.87 7.57
N LEU A 298 -17.11 -1.58 6.28
CA LEU A 298 -16.58 -0.36 5.69
C LEU A 298 -17.21 0.92 6.28
N VAL A 299 -18.47 0.89 6.72
CA VAL A 299 -19.08 2.06 7.37
C VAL A 299 -18.46 2.28 8.75
N GLU A 300 -18.29 1.21 9.53
CA GLU A 300 -17.63 1.31 10.84
C GLU A 300 -16.18 1.82 10.70
N ILE A 301 -15.44 1.27 9.74
CA ILE A 301 -14.07 1.68 9.43
C ILE A 301 -14.04 3.17 9.07
N ASN A 302 -14.90 3.61 8.15
CA ASN A 302 -15.02 5.01 7.73
C ASN A 302 -15.28 5.94 8.92
N LEU A 303 -16.31 5.62 9.72
CA LEU A 303 -16.71 6.43 10.88
C LEU A 303 -15.63 6.52 11.97
N GLY A 304 -14.69 5.57 12.01
CA GLY A 304 -13.56 5.58 12.94
C GLY A 304 -12.39 6.47 12.52
N ILE A 305 -12.34 6.99 11.29
CA ILE A 305 -11.20 7.80 10.83
C ILE A 305 -11.14 9.15 11.55
N ARG A 306 -9.97 9.51 12.09
CA ARG A 306 -9.68 10.81 12.71
C ARG A 306 -8.38 11.36 12.14
N ILE A 307 -8.43 12.57 11.60
CA ILE A 307 -7.24 13.30 11.18
C ILE A 307 -6.82 14.18 12.34
N LEU A 308 -5.71 13.82 12.98
CA LEU A 308 -5.11 14.61 14.03
C LEU A 308 -3.93 15.43 13.48
N LEU A 309 -3.53 16.41 14.27
CA LEU A 309 -2.29 17.18 14.10
C LEU A 309 -1.38 16.88 15.29
N GLY A 310 -0.53 17.83 15.67
CA GLY A 310 0.46 17.71 16.74
C GLY A 310 1.78 18.28 16.24
N SER A 311 2.39 17.55 15.31
CA SER A 311 3.72 17.85 14.78
C SER A 311 3.75 18.26 13.30
N SER A 312 2.60 18.65 12.75
CA SER A 312 2.45 18.98 11.33
C SER A 312 2.41 20.49 11.08
N PHE A 313 2.83 20.93 9.88
CA PHE A 313 2.87 22.35 9.46
C PHE A 313 1.49 22.90 9.04
N TYR A 314 0.49 22.73 9.89
CA TYR A 314 -0.86 23.24 9.68
C TYR A 314 -1.37 23.93 10.94
N ASP A 315 -2.21 24.94 10.75
CA ASP A 315 -3.11 25.36 11.82
C ASP A 315 -4.31 24.40 11.88
N ASP A 316 -4.87 24.29 13.08
CA ASP A 316 -6.04 23.44 13.29
C ASP A 316 -7.29 24.07 12.68
N TRP A 317 -8.24 23.25 12.25
CA TRP A 317 -9.51 23.69 11.68
C TRP A 317 -10.64 23.73 12.71
N GLU A 318 -10.31 23.72 14.00
CA GLU A 318 -11.29 24.03 15.05
C GLU A 318 -11.93 25.40 14.79
N GLY A 319 -13.26 25.45 14.82
CA GLY A 319 -14.04 26.65 14.48
C GLY A 319 -14.21 26.91 12.99
N GLN A 320 -13.65 26.09 12.10
CA GLN A 320 -14.01 26.11 10.67
C GLN A 320 -15.37 25.45 10.44
N GLU A 321 -15.97 25.71 9.27
CA GLU A 321 -17.20 25.04 8.88
C GLU A 321 -17.02 23.52 8.83
N THR A 322 -18.00 22.79 9.39
CA THR A 322 -18.16 21.35 9.16
C THR A 322 -19.15 21.13 8.02
N PHE A 323 -18.75 20.33 7.04
CA PHE A 323 -19.54 20.11 5.82
C PHE A 323 -20.60 19.02 6.00
N VAL A 324 -20.29 17.98 6.78
CA VAL A 324 -21.08 16.75 6.91
C VAL A 324 -21.28 16.45 8.39
N LYS A 325 -22.53 16.53 8.86
CA LYS A 325 -22.88 16.24 10.26
C LYS A 325 -23.28 14.78 10.49
N ALA A 326 -23.88 14.16 9.49
CA ALA A 326 -24.25 12.76 9.51
C ALA A 326 -24.01 12.12 8.14
N ASP A 327 -23.69 10.82 8.13
CA ASP A 327 -23.57 10.04 6.91
C ASP A 327 -24.95 9.69 6.31
N PRO A 328 -25.02 9.07 5.11
CA PRO A 328 -26.28 8.67 4.49
C PRO A 328 -27.12 7.64 5.29
N LEU A 329 -26.58 7.05 6.35
CA LEU A 329 -27.27 6.16 7.29
C LEU A 329 -27.70 6.87 8.58
N GLY A 330 -27.42 8.17 8.72
CA GLY A 330 -27.75 8.98 9.89
C GLY A 330 -26.73 8.89 11.03
N ASN A 331 -25.59 8.22 10.84
CA ASN A 331 -24.55 8.15 11.86
C ASN A 331 -23.83 9.49 11.96
N PRO A 332 -23.50 9.97 13.18
CA PRO A 332 -22.80 11.23 13.35
C PRO A 332 -21.38 11.18 12.77
N ILE A 333 -20.99 12.27 12.10
CA ILE A 333 -19.64 12.46 11.54
C ILE A 333 -18.87 13.47 12.39
N ASP A 334 -17.70 13.04 12.85
CA ASP A 334 -16.81 13.84 13.68
C ASP A 334 -16.22 15.02 12.90
N GLN A 335 -15.94 16.14 13.57
CA GLN A 335 -15.24 17.27 12.95
C GLN A 335 -13.83 16.91 12.47
N ARG A 336 -13.20 15.88 13.07
CA ARG A 336 -11.88 15.36 12.70
C ARG A 336 -11.94 14.33 11.56
N HIS A 337 -13.13 13.92 11.12
CA HIS A 337 -13.27 13.05 9.97
C HIS A 337 -12.89 13.79 8.67
N PRO A 338 -12.28 13.14 7.66
CA PRO A 338 -11.86 13.80 6.41
C PRO A 338 -12.96 14.61 5.70
N TRP A 339 -14.22 14.18 5.75
CA TRP A 339 -15.35 14.97 5.20
C TRP A 339 -15.44 16.40 5.77
N ASN A 340 -15.00 16.61 7.02
CA ASN A 340 -15.09 17.89 7.74
C ASN A 340 -13.76 18.63 7.85
N GLN A 341 -12.69 18.06 7.31
CA GLN A 341 -11.38 18.69 7.42
C GLN A 341 -11.30 19.96 6.58
N THR A 342 -10.64 20.98 7.12
CA THR A 342 -10.13 22.12 6.34
C THR A 342 -8.61 22.18 6.45
N THR A 343 -7.90 22.10 5.32
CA THR A 343 -6.43 22.16 5.32
C THR A 343 -5.96 23.61 5.36
N LEU A 344 -5.31 24.01 6.46
CA LEU A 344 -4.77 25.36 6.68
C LEU A 344 -3.24 25.31 6.74
N PRO A 345 -2.52 25.33 5.60
CA PRO A 345 -1.07 25.18 5.58
C PRO A 345 -0.37 26.36 6.23
N ARG A 346 0.59 26.08 7.11
CA ARG A 346 1.40 27.09 7.80
C ARG A 346 2.89 26.75 7.66
N PRO A 347 3.56 27.25 6.60
CA PRO A 347 5.01 27.11 6.45
C PRO A 347 5.74 27.68 7.67
N GLN A 348 6.69 26.92 8.20
CA GLN A 348 7.40 27.27 9.43
C GLN A 348 8.78 26.60 9.48
N LYS A 349 9.64 27.06 10.39
CA LYS A 349 10.91 26.39 10.69
C LYS A 349 10.64 24.99 11.26
N ARG A 350 11.38 23.99 10.76
CA ARG A 350 11.37 22.61 11.28
C ARG A 350 11.95 22.58 12.69
N ASP A 351 11.17 22.05 13.64
CA ASP A 351 11.58 21.79 15.01
C ASP A 351 11.19 20.34 15.38
N LEU A 352 12.18 19.47 15.52
CA LEU A 352 12.01 18.04 15.80
C LEU A 352 11.37 17.75 17.17
N GLN A 353 11.27 18.77 18.05
CA GLN A 353 10.60 18.67 19.35
C GLN A 353 9.19 19.27 19.35
N ALA A 354 8.79 19.93 18.25
CA ALA A 354 7.45 20.50 18.10
C ALA A 354 6.84 20.06 16.76
N ARG A 355 6.84 20.94 15.76
CA ARG A 355 6.31 20.68 14.42
C ARG A 355 7.46 20.52 13.44
N TYR A 356 7.47 19.40 12.71
CA TYR A 356 8.62 19.01 11.89
C TYR A 356 8.29 18.41 10.53
N THR A 357 7.02 18.30 10.14
CA THR A 357 6.67 17.65 8.87
C THR A 357 5.41 18.24 8.24
N TRP A 358 5.28 18.08 6.92
CA TRP A 358 4.02 18.33 6.23
C TRP A 358 3.03 17.16 6.30
N VAL A 359 3.45 15.98 6.77
CA VAL A 359 2.54 14.83 6.94
C VAL A 359 1.62 15.09 8.14
N MET A 360 0.32 14.83 8.00
CA MET A 360 -0.65 14.87 9.11
C MET A 360 -0.64 13.58 9.93
N SER A 361 -1.46 13.48 10.99
CA SER A 361 -1.53 12.29 11.83
C SER A 361 -2.89 11.59 11.76
N PRO A 362 -3.19 10.85 10.68
CA PRO A 362 -4.36 9.97 10.63
C PRO A 362 -4.30 8.92 11.75
N ARG A 363 -5.41 8.71 12.42
CA ARG A 363 -5.64 7.70 13.45
C ARG A 363 -6.99 7.04 13.23
N TRP A 364 -7.14 5.84 13.75
CA TRP A 364 -8.43 5.17 13.81
C TRP A 364 -8.92 5.08 15.25
N LEU A 365 -10.13 5.56 15.50
CA LEU A 365 -10.77 5.55 16.81
C LEU A 365 -11.31 4.15 17.11
N ASP A 366 -10.62 3.42 17.98
CA ASP A 366 -11.13 2.16 18.51
C ASP A 366 -12.18 2.44 19.57
N ARG A 367 -13.45 2.30 19.22
CA ARG A 367 -14.59 2.56 20.12
C ARG A 367 -14.59 1.68 21.37
N ARG A 368 -13.91 0.54 21.35
CA ARG A 368 -13.81 -0.39 22.49
C ARG A 368 -12.94 0.18 23.60
N SER A 369 -11.88 0.91 23.25
CA SER A 369 -10.91 1.48 24.19
C SER A 369 -10.97 3.02 24.28
N GLY A 370 -11.58 3.69 23.31
CA GLY A 370 -11.52 5.14 23.14
C GLY A 370 -10.18 5.65 22.58
N ALA A 371 -9.26 4.76 22.22
CA ALA A 371 -7.93 5.12 21.78
C ALA A 371 -7.89 5.53 20.30
N HIS A 372 -7.04 6.51 19.99
CA HIS A 372 -6.69 6.90 18.62
C HIS A 372 -5.49 6.08 18.16
N LEU A 373 -5.74 4.99 17.43
CA LEU A 373 -4.72 4.04 17.04
C LEU A 373 -3.98 4.52 15.79
N ALA A 374 -2.65 4.53 15.87
CA ALA A 374 -1.78 4.72 14.72
C ALA A 374 -1.69 3.41 13.92
N LEU A 375 -2.77 3.07 13.21
CA LEU A 375 -2.79 1.94 12.29
C LEU A 375 -1.68 2.11 11.24
N ASP A 376 -1.10 1.00 10.84
CA ASP A 376 -0.25 0.90 9.67
C ASP A 376 -0.81 -0.10 8.67
N THR A 377 -0.27 -0.05 7.47
CA THR A 377 -0.69 -0.90 6.35
C THR A 377 0.20 -2.12 6.19
N GLY A 378 1.26 -2.22 7.00
CA GLY A 378 2.36 -3.17 6.76
C GLY A 378 2.96 -3.08 5.36
N GLY A 379 2.97 -1.87 4.76
CA GLY A 379 3.37 -1.65 3.37
C GLY A 379 2.34 -2.07 2.33
N GLY A 380 1.12 -2.41 2.75
CA GLY A 380 -0.03 -2.82 1.96
C GLY A 380 -0.27 -4.33 1.98
N PRO A 381 0.61 -5.15 1.38
CA PRO A 381 0.46 -6.59 1.30
C PRO A 381 0.22 -7.30 2.63
N LEU A 382 0.96 -6.92 3.68
CA LEU A 382 0.82 -7.56 4.99
C LEU A 382 -0.58 -7.36 5.56
N ALA A 383 -1.12 -6.13 5.56
CA ALA A 383 -2.46 -5.87 6.05
C ALA A 383 -3.54 -6.60 5.23
N ARG A 384 -3.44 -6.57 3.89
CA ARG A 384 -4.39 -7.26 3.00
C ARG A 384 -4.48 -8.75 3.27
N LEU A 385 -3.32 -9.42 3.27
CA LEU A 385 -3.25 -10.87 3.44
C LEU A 385 -3.72 -11.28 4.83
N TRP A 386 -3.35 -10.51 5.87
CA TRP A 386 -3.75 -10.80 7.25
C TRP A 386 -5.26 -10.67 7.45
N VAL A 387 -5.84 -9.55 7.01
CA VAL A 387 -7.28 -9.30 7.09
C VAL A 387 -8.05 -10.32 6.27
N THR A 388 -7.64 -10.57 5.02
CA THR A 388 -8.29 -11.54 4.14
C THR A 388 -8.24 -12.94 4.71
N ALA A 389 -7.08 -13.38 5.22
CA ALA A 389 -6.91 -14.68 5.86
C ALA A 389 -7.88 -14.86 7.03
N LEU A 390 -7.88 -13.92 7.98
CA LEU A 390 -8.72 -14.00 9.19
C LEU A 390 -10.21 -13.90 8.89
N ALA A 391 -10.60 -13.07 7.91
CA ALA A 391 -12.00 -12.89 7.57
C ALA A 391 -12.62 -14.15 6.96
N GLY A 392 -11.82 -14.97 6.26
CA GLY A 392 -12.27 -16.25 5.69
C GLY A 392 -13.39 -16.10 4.64
N LYS A 393 -13.57 -14.90 4.07
CA LYS A 393 -14.65 -14.59 3.12
C LYS A 393 -14.29 -14.83 1.66
N VAL A 394 -13.00 -14.76 1.34
CA VAL A 394 -12.51 -14.85 -0.05
C VAL A 394 -12.35 -16.31 -0.46
N ASP A 395 -13.13 -16.73 -1.45
CA ASP A 395 -13.03 -18.04 -2.10
C ASP A 395 -13.43 -17.89 -3.58
N PHE A 396 -12.45 -17.80 -4.47
CA PHE A 396 -12.64 -17.71 -5.92
C PHE A 396 -11.56 -18.50 -6.66
N PRO A 397 -11.73 -18.81 -7.96
CA PRO A 397 -10.75 -19.57 -8.73
C PRO A 397 -9.33 -19.01 -8.60
N GLY A 398 -8.44 -19.75 -7.95
CA GLY A 398 -7.04 -19.39 -7.74
C GLY A 398 -6.70 -18.82 -6.35
N VAL A 399 -7.67 -18.38 -5.54
CA VAL A 399 -7.39 -17.79 -4.23
C VAL A 399 -8.42 -18.22 -3.19
N LYS A 400 -7.94 -18.64 -2.01
CA LYS A 400 -8.79 -19.05 -0.89
C LYS A 400 -8.24 -18.59 0.44
N ALA A 401 -9.03 -17.83 1.20
CA ALA A 401 -8.79 -17.57 2.61
C ALA A 401 -9.20 -18.79 3.44
N THR A 402 -8.37 -19.18 4.40
CA THR A 402 -8.59 -20.41 5.20
C THR A 402 -9.05 -20.12 6.64
N GLY A 403 -9.07 -18.85 7.05
CA GLY A 403 -9.22 -18.43 8.45
C GLY A 403 -7.88 -18.21 9.16
N SER A 404 -6.76 -18.76 8.64
CA SER A 404 -5.41 -18.63 9.23
C SER A 404 -4.28 -18.45 8.21
N SER A 405 -4.60 -18.54 6.93
CA SER A 405 -3.70 -18.40 5.78
C SER A 405 -4.48 -17.95 4.54
N VAL A 406 -3.74 -17.62 3.47
CA VAL A 406 -4.29 -17.44 2.12
C VAL A 406 -3.57 -18.41 1.18
N LYS A 407 -4.34 -19.28 0.54
CA LYS A 407 -3.85 -20.17 -0.52
C LYS A 407 -4.00 -19.51 -1.87
N ILE A 408 -2.95 -19.57 -2.67
CA ILE A 408 -2.83 -18.93 -3.98
C ILE A 408 -2.37 -20.00 -4.98
N ARG A 409 -3.24 -20.37 -5.91
CA ARG A 409 -2.98 -21.38 -6.93
C ARG A 409 -2.70 -20.72 -8.27
N LEU A 410 -1.53 -21.02 -8.82
CA LEU A 410 -1.06 -20.54 -10.10
C LEU A 410 -1.02 -21.70 -11.11
N PRO A 411 -1.70 -21.57 -12.26
CA PRO A 411 -1.84 -22.66 -13.24
C PRO A 411 -0.49 -22.99 -13.89
N ARG A 412 -0.37 -24.17 -14.51
CA ARG A 412 0.79 -24.55 -15.32
C ARG A 412 1.15 -23.46 -16.35
N THR A 413 2.43 -23.15 -16.46
CA THR A 413 3.00 -22.24 -17.45
C THR A 413 3.88 -23.01 -18.43
N ALA A 414 4.54 -22.30 -19.36
CA ALA A 414 5.45 -22.92 -20.31
C ALA A 414 6.67 -23.58 -19.64
N GLN A 415 7.18 -22.99 -18.54
CA GLN A 415 8.39 -23.47 -17.87
C GLN A 415 8.08 -24.27 -16.60
N LEU A 416 7.02 -23.90 -15.86
CA LEU A 416 6.76 -24.45 -14.53
C LEU A 416 5.40 -25.15 -14.43
N ALA A 417 5.37 -26.23 -13.64
CA ALA A 417 4.14 -26.94 -13.28
C ALA A 417 3.16 -26.05 -12.51
N GLU A 418 1.93 -26.52 -12.29
CA GLU A 418 1.00 -25.86 -11.37
C GLU A 418 1.63 -25.71 -9.97
N THR A 419 1.38 -24.58 -9.31
CA THR A 419 1.98 -24.26 -8.01
C THR A 419 0.91 -23.71 -7.07
N GLU A 420 0.82 -24.26 -5.85
CA GLU A 420 0.04 -23.69 -4.76
C GLU A 420 1.01 -23.05 -3.76
N LEU A 421 0.88 -21.75 -3.55
CA LEU A 421 1.60 -20.98 -2.55
C LEU A 421 0.65 -20.71 -1.39
N GLU A 422 1.11 -20.82 -0.15
CA GLU A 422 0.28 -20.53 1.03
C GLU A 422 0.97 -19.48 1.90
N TRP A 423 0.43 -18.27 1.89
CA TRP A 423 0.84 -17.25 2.85
C TRP A 423 0.21 -17.55 4.20
N LYS A 424 1.03 -17.79 5.22
CA LYS A 424 0.56 -18.05 6.59
C LYS A 424 0.65 -16.77 7.40
N ILE A 425 -0.32 -16.55 8.28
CA ILE A 425 -0.27 -15.42 9.20
C ILE A 425 1.02 -15.50 10.02
N PRO A 426 1.91 -14.49 9.97
CA PRO A 426 3.18 -14.54 10.65
C PRO A 426 3.01 -14.25 12.14
N ARG A 427 4.01 -14.61 12.94
CA ARG A 427 4.03 -14.33 14.38
C ARG A 427 4.21 -12.84 14.70
N TRP A 428 4.87 -12.10 13.82
CA TRP A 428 5.28 -10.72 14.05
C TRP A 428 4.82 -9.80 12.91
N SER A 429 4.55 -8.53 13.23
CA SER A 429 4.48 -7.45 12.23
C SER A 429 5.82 -6.73 12.22
N ASN A 430 6.77 -7.20 11.40
CA ASN A 430 8.13 -6.68 11.33
C ASN A 430 8.56 -6.40 9.87
N THR A 431 9.82 -5.99 9.68
CA THR A 431 10.38 -5.65 8.36
C THR A 431 10.29 -6.80 7.36
N LEU A 432 10.79 -7.98 7.71
CA LEU A 432 10.88 -9.11 6.77
C LEU A 432 9.50 -9.68 6.41
N GLU A 433 8.55 -9.70 7.35
CA GLU A 433 7.21 -10.19 7.07
C GLU A 433 6.41 -9.24 6.16
N ARG A 434 6.67 -7.92 6.23
CA ARG A 434 6.11 -6.96 5.25
C ARG A 434 6.67 -7.22 3.85
N ASP A 435 7.98 -7.44 3.75
CA ASP A 435 8.65 -7.70 2.48
C ASP A 435 8.26 -9.07 1.89
N ARG A 436 8.12 -10.11 2.72
CA ARG A 436 7.59 -11.41 2.33
C ARG A 436 6.16 -11.30 1.81
N ALA A 437 5.28 -10.64 2.57
CA ALA A 437 3.90 -10.43 2.17
C ALA A 437 3.79 -9.76 0.79
N ARG A 438 4.72 -8.84 0.46
CA ARG A 438 4.79 -8.20 -0.86
C ARG A 438 4.99 -9.19 -2.00
N SER A 439 5.92 -10.12 -1.87
CA SER A 439 6.15 -11.17 -2.87
C SER A 439 4.93 -12.09 -3.02
N TYR A 440 4.30 -12.49 -1.91
CA TYR A 440 3.08 -13.30 -1.97
C TYR A 440 1.91 -12.55 -2.61
N PHE A 441 1.79 -11.24 -2.40
CA PHE A 441 0.71 -10.47 -3.00
C PHE A 441 0.91 -10.23 -4.51
N GLN A 442 2.14 -10.31 -5.02
CA GLN A 442 2.35 -10.40 -6.48
C GLN A 442 1.69 -11.66 -7.06
N ALA A 443 1.85 -12.81 -6.39
CA ALA A 443 1.21 -14.06 -6.80
C ALA A 443 -0.32 -13.97 -6.66
N TYR A 444 -0.79 -13.37 -5.57
CA TYR A 444 -2.20 -13.10 -5.34
C TYR A 444 -2.81 -12.30 -6.50
N ALA A 445 -2.20 -11.16 -6.86
CA ALA A 445 -2.70 -10.29 -7.92
C ALA A 445 -2.70 -11.00 -9.28
N ALA A 446 -1.69 -11.83 -9.55
CA ALA A 446 -1.64 -12.64 -10.77
C ALA A 446 -2.76 -13.70 -10.82
N ALA A 447 -3.06 -14.37 -9.71
CA ALA A 447 -4.17 -15.31 -9.60
C ALA A 447 -5.54 -14.61 -9.74
N ALA A 448 -5.71 -13.45 -9.09
CA ALA A 448 -6.90 -12.63 -9.21
C ALA A 448 -7.14 -12.15 -10.65
N ALA A 449 -6.09 -11.70 -11.34
CA ALA A 449 -6.18 -11.28 -12.73
C ALA A 449 -6.67 -12.40 -13.67
N LEU A 450 -6.32 -13.68 -13.42
CA LEU A 450 -6.85 -14.80 -14.19
C LEU A 450 -8.38 -14.90 -14.07
N HIS A 451 -8.89 -14.74 -12.85
CA HIS A 451 -10.33 -14.72 -12.59
C HIS A 451 -10.99 -13.54 -13.31
N PHE A 452 -10.43 -12.34 -13.18
CA PHE A 452 -11.01 -11.12 -13.76
C PHE A 452 -11.06 -11.16 -15.30
N ILE A 453 -10.02 -11.68 -15.94
CA ILE A 453 -10.00 -11.88 -17.40
C ILE A 453 -11.10 -12.87 -17.82
N ASP A 454 -11.30 -13.96 -17.08
CA ASP A 454 -12.34 -14.94 -17.38
C ASP A 454 -13.73 -14.31 -17.30
N GLN A 455 -13.99 -13.51 -16.27
CA GLN A 455 -15.26 -12.78 -16.13
C GLN A 455 -15.46 -11.75 -17.25
N GLY A 456 -14.43 -10.96 -17.57
CA GLY A 456 -14.48 -9.99 -18.68
C GLY A 456 -14.74 -10.67 -20.04
N ARG A 457 -14.07 -11.79 -20.31
CA ARG A 457 -14.27 -12.58 -21.55
C ARG A 457 -15.67 -13.15 -21.65
N LYS A 458 -16.25 -13.65 -20.55
CA LYS A 458 -17.64 -14.16 -20.54
C LYS A 458 -18.63 -13.10 -20.99
N LEU A 459 -18.51 -11.87 -20.48
CA LEU A 459 -19.38 -10.76 -20.89
C LEU A 459 -19.20 -10.40 -22.36
N VAL A 460 -17.95 -10.29 -22.84
CA VAL A 460 -17.66 -10.01 -24.25
C VAL A 460 -18.20 -11.10 -25.18
N HIS A 461 -18.02 -12.39 -24.83
CA HIS A 461 -18.58 -13.51 -25.60
C HIS A 461 -20.11 -13.55 -25.56
N GLY A 462 -20.71 -13.10 -24.46
CA GLY A 462 -22.16 -12.95 -24.32
C GLY A 462 -22.74 -11.73 -25.05
N GLY A 463 -21.90 -10.87 -25.64
CA GLY A 463 -22.30 -9.64 -26.34
C GLY A 463 -22.54 -8.43 -25.42
N ASP A 464 -22.31 -8.55 -24.11
CA ASP A 464 -22.32 -7.39 -23.21
C ASP A 464 -20.98 -6.69 -23.26
N THR A 465 -20.89 -5.68 -24.13
CA THR A 465 -19.68 -4.88 -24.35
C THR A 465 -19.82 -3.44 -23.85
N ARG A 466 -20.86 -3.14 -23.06
CA ARG A 466 -21.05 -1.79 -22.53
C ARG A 466 -20.04 -1.56 -21.41
N THR A 467 -19.33 -0.43 -21.45
CA THR A 467 -18.30 -0.09 -20.46
C THR A 467 -18.54 1.21 -19.73
N TRP A 468 -19.63 1.94 -20.03
CA TRP A 468 -19.96 3.19 -19.36
C TRP A 468 -21.46 3.41 -19.19
N ASN A 469 -21.84 4.00 -18.06
CA ASN A 469 -23.20 4.42 -17.73
C ASN A 469 -23.30 5.94 -17.58
N GLU A 470 -24.39 6.51 -18.11
CA GLU A 470 -24.67 7.94 -17.99
C GLU A 470 -24.99 8.32 -16.54
N PHE A 471 -24.58 9.53 -16.16
CA PHE A 471 -24.83 10.11 -14.85
C PHE A 471 -25.08 11.62 -14.97
N LYS A 472 -25.62 12.20 -13.90
CA LYS A 472 -25.73 13.65 -13.74
C LYS A 472 -24.98 14.06 -12.49
N VAL A 473 -24.26 15.18 -12.56
CA VAL A 473 -23.62 15.76 -11.38
C VAL A 473 -24.72 16.40 -10.52
N PRO A 474 -24.89 15.98 -9.26
CA PRO A 474 -25.87 16.58 -8.36
C PRO A 474 -25.41 17.98 -7.91
N ASP A 475 -26.36 18.85 -7.58
CA ASP A 475 -26.04 20.15 -7.00
C ASP A 475 -25.42 20.01 -5.60
N GLU A 476 -25.96 19.09 -4.81
CA GLU A 476 -25.54 18.79 -3.43
C GLU A 476 -25.40 17.28 -3.26
N ALA A 477 -24.22 16.81 -2.85
CA ALA A 477 -23.99 15.40 -2.54
C ALA A 477 -22.72 15.19 -1.71
N ILE A 478 -22.64 14.03 -1.08
CA ILE A 478 -21.40 13.52 -0.48
C ILE A 478 -21.08 12.18 -1.11
N GLY A 479 -19.79 11.84 -1.18
CA GLY A 479 -19.33 10.54 -1.62
C GLY A 479 -18.05 10.16 -0.90
N CYS A 480 -17.84 8.85 -0.74
CA CYS A 480 -16.57 8.31 -0.28
C CYS A 480 -16.19 7.10 -1.13
N GLY A 481 -14.97 7.12 -1.64
CA GLY A 481 -14.34 5.98 -2.29
C GLY A 481 -13.48 5.25 -1.28
N PHE A 482 -13.58 3.92 -1.27
CA PHE A 482 -12.69 3.04 -0.51
C PHE A 482 -12.03 2.08 -1.49
N HIS A 483 -10.71 1.97 -1.37
CA HIS A 483 -9.86 1.12 -2.19
C HIS A 483 -8.61 0.76 -1.39
N GLU A 484 -7.86 -0.22 -1.89
CA GLU A 484 -6.54 -0.56 -1.38
C GLU A 484 -5.51 -0.13 -2.43
N ALA A 485 -4.69 0.88 -2.14
CA ALA A 485 -3.56 1.20 -3.00
C ALA A 485 -2.47 0.12 -2.93
N VAL A 486 -1.45 0.21 -3.78
CA VAL A 486 -0.26 -0.67 -3.72
C VAL A 486 0.34 -0.71 -2.31
N ARG A 487 0.26 0.40 -1.58
CA ARG A 487 0.83 0.55 -0.23
C ARG A 487 -0.17 0.34 0.90
N GLY A 488 -1.41 -0.05 0.60
CA GLY A 488 -2.49 -0.32 1.56
C GLY A 488 -3.65 0.66 1.47
N LEU A 489 -4.40 0.79 2.57
CA LEU A 489 -5.62 1.59 2.69
C LEU A 489 -5.59 2.94 1.92
N LEU A 490 -6.63 3.21 1.12
CA LEU A 490 -6.83 4.47 0.39
C LEU A 490 -8.31 4.88 0.37
N SER A 491 -8.61 6.09 0.83
CA SER A 491 -9.95 6.65 0.84
C SER A 491 -9.97 8.05 0.28
N HIS A 492 -11.03 8.36 -0.46
CA HIS A 492 -11.28 9.67 -1.02
C HIS A 492 -12.64 10.15 -0.52
N HIS A 493 -12.68 11.26 0.21
CA HIS A 493 -13.90 11.84 0.73
C HIS A 493 -14.24 13.12 -0.04
N MET A 494 -15.40 13.15 -0.70
CA MET A 494 -15.88 14.24 -1.52
C MET A 494 -17.15 14.87 -0.93
N VAL A 495 -17.25 16.19 -1.00
CA VAL A 495 -18.46 16.98 -0.77
C VAL A 495 -18.69 17.90 -1.97
N ILE A 496 -19.89 17.87 -2.53
CA ILE A 496 -20.34 18.70 -3.64
C ILE A 496 -21.36 19.70 -3.11
N ARG A 497 -21.19 20.98 -3.46
CA ARG A 497 -22.19 22.04 -3.26
C ARG A 497 -22.30 22.92 -4.50
N ASN A 498 -23.51 23.31 -4.87
CA ASN A 498 -23.80 24.03 -6.13
C ASN A 498 -23.11 23.42 -7.36
N GLY A 499 -23.07 22.08 -7.45
CA GLY A 499 -22.45 21.35 -8.57
C GLY A 499 -20.91 21.49 -8.64
N ARG A 500 -20.27 21.96 -7.57
CA ARG A 500 -18.82 22.14 -7.46
C ARG A 500 -18.27 21.40 -6.25
N ILE A 501 -16.99 21.02 -6.29
CA ILE A 501 -16.30 20.45 -5.14
C ILE A 501 -16.23 21.51 -4.03
N ALA A 502 -16.91 21.26 -2.91
CA ALA A 502 -16.83 22.06 -1.70
C ALA A 502 -15.73 21.57 -0.76
N ASN A 503 -15.56 20.24 -0.67
CA ASN A 503 -14.48 19.62 0.09
C ASN A 503 -13.99 18.34 -0.60
N TYR A 504 -12.67 18.10 -0.57
CA TYR A 504 -12.08 16.89 -1.13
C TYR A 504 -10.81 16.52 -0.35
N HIS A 505 -10.82 15.34 0.27
CA HIS A 505 -9.72 14.85 1.09
C HIS A 505 -9.39 13.40 0.74
N PRO A 506 -8.29 13.15 0.01
CA PRO A 506 -7.74 11.83 -0.16
C PRO A 506 -6.82 11.49 1.03
N TYR A 507 -7.00 10.32 1.62
CA TYR A 507 -6.09 9.74 2.62
C TYR A 507 -5.54 8.40 2.12
N PRO A 508 -4.38 8.43 1.43
CA PRO A 508 -3.60 7.25 1.06
C PRO A 508 -2.99 6.54 2.27
N PRO A 509 -2.18 5.49 2.06
CA PRO A 509 -1.58 4.75 3.16
C PRO A 509 -0.36 5.45 3.77
N THR A 510 0.45 6.17 2.98
CA THR A 510 1.65 6.83 3.49
C THR A 510 1.37 7.92 4.53
N PRO A 511 0.29 8.73 4.47
CA PRO A 511 -0.07 9.61 5.58
C PRO A 511 -0.24 8.88 6.91
N TRP A 512 -0.76 7.64 6.90
CA TRP A 512 -0.86 6.82 8.10
C TRP A 512 0.51 6.35 8.54
N ASN A 513 1.25 5.70 7.64
CA ASN A 513 2.55 5.09 7.97
C ASN A 513 3.63 6.12 8.35
N ALA A 514 3.68 7.25 7.65
CA ALA A 514 4.67 8.32 7.83
C ALA A 514 4.22 9.42 8.78
N SER A 515 3.04 9.25 9.43
CA SER A 515 2.52 10.23 10.37
C SER A 515 3.53 10.56 11.47
N PRO A 516 3.63 11.83 11.88
CA PRO A 516 4.45 12.18 13.03
C PRO A 516 3.71 11.82 14.33
N ARG A 517 4.29 12.22 15.46
CA ARG A 517 3.59 12.25 16.74
C ARG A 517 2.34 13.13 16.64
N ASP A 518 1.23 12.61 17.15
CA ASP A 518 -0.03 13.34 17.22
C ASP A 518 -0.11 14.25 18.47
N SER A 519 -1.22 14.94 18.64
CA SER A 519 -1.52 15.79 19.80
C SER A 519 -1.54 15.06 21.14
N PHE A 520 -1.62 13.71 21.14
CA PHE A 520 -1.51 12.88 22.34
C PHE A 520 -0.09 12.35 22.57
N GLY A 521 0.87 12.70 21.70
CA GLY A 521 2.25 12.25 21.75
C GLY A 521 2.47 10.85 21.19
N THR A 522 1.46 10.22 20.57
CA THR A 522 1.58 8.87 20.02
C THR A 522 2.34 8.92 18.69
N PRO A 523 3.50 8.26 18.56
CA PRO A 523 4.27 8.24 17.32
C PRO A 523 3.52 7.51 16.21
N GLY A 524 3.76 7.93 14.96
CA GLY A 524 3.29 7.18 13.81
C GLY A 524 4.16 5.96 13.49
N PRO A 525 3.74 5.14 12.51
CA PRO A 525 4.36 3.85 12.22
C PRO A 525 5.83 3.83 11.90
N TYR A 526 6.36 4.77 11.11
CA TYR A 526 7.79 4.82 10.84
C TYR A 526 8.60 5.09 12.10
N GLU A 527 8.17 6.08 12.88
CA GLU A 527 8.88 6.48 14.10
C GLU A 527 8.85 5.37 15.14
N ASP A 528 7.69 4.73 15.33
CA ASP A 528 7.49 3.64 16.30
C ASP A 528 8.22 2.35 15.90
N ALA A 529 8.24 1.99 14.61
CA ALA A 529 8.97 0.80 14.14
C ALA A 529 10.49 0.93 14.30
N ILE A 530 11.02 2.15 14.19
CA ILE A 530 12.46 2.41 14.26
C ILE A 530 12.88 2.61 15.72
N GLN A 531 12.09 3.32 16.51
CA GLN A 531 12.43 3.62 17.89
C GLN A 531 12.47 2.35 18.75
N GLY A 532 13.58 2.13 19.45
CA GLY A 532 13.81 0.91 20.21
C GLY A 532 14.19 -0.30 19.35
N SER A 533 14.25 -0.17 18.02
CA SER A 533 14.71 -1.24 17.13
C SER A 533 16.19 -1.52 17.38
N PRO A 534 16.61 -2.80 17.46
CA PRO A 534 18.02 -3.17 17.53
C PRO A 534 18.75 -2.87 16.22
N LEU A 535 20.07 -2.68 16.33
CA LEU A 535 20.99 -2.51 15.21
C LEU A 535 21.88 -3.74 15.08
N PHE A 536 21.85 -4.36 13.91
CA PHE A 536 22.64 -5.53 13.54
C PHE A 536 23.80 -5.20 12.61
N GLU A 537 23.83 -3.99 12.03
CA GLU A 537 24.98 -3.50 11.25
C GLU A 537 26.31 -3.60 12.02
N GLU A 538 27.35 -4.16 11.39
CA GLU A 538 28.67 -4.38 11.99
C GLU A 538 29.54 -3.12 12.04
N ASN A 539 29.13 -2.04 11.36
CA ASN A 539 29.88 -0.79 11.28
C ASN A 539 29.81 0.03 12.58
N GLY A 540 30.92 0.70 12.89
CA GLY A 540 30.97 1.74 13.92
C GLY A 540 30.42 3.08 13.43
N PRO A 541 30.29 4.10 14.31
CA PRO A 541 29.64 5.37 14.00
C PRO A 541 30.17 6.09 12.75
N GLU A 542 31.45 5.99 12.44
CA GLU A 542 32.08 6.71 11.32
C GLU A 542 31.72 6.13 9.93
N SER A 543 31.39 4.84 9.86
CA SER A 543 31.04 4.14 8.60
C SER A 543 29.59 3.65 8.60
N PHE A 544 28.81 4.09 9.59
CA PHE A 544 27.45 3.65 9.81
C PHE A 544 26.51 4.10 8.70
N LYS A 545 25.77 3.16 8.11
CA LYS A 545 24.76 3.41 7.09
C LYS A 545 23.35 3.38 7.61
N GLY A 546 23.13 2.76 8.78
CA GLY A 546 21.80 2.55 9.34
C GLY A 546 20.97 1.58 8.52
N ILE A 547 21.58 0.51 8.00
CA ILE A 547 20.90 -0.40 7.06
C ILE A 547 19.63 -1.03 7.66
N ASP A 548 19.62 -1.33 8.96
CA ASP A 548 18.46 -1.90 9.64
C ASP A 548 17.30 -0.89 9.74
N ILE A 549 17.62 0.39 9.96
CA ILE A 549 16.67 1.51 9.97
C ILE A 549 16.10 1.69 8.57
N MET A 550 16.97 1.65 7.56
CA MET A 550 16.59 1.84 6.16
C MET A 550 15.72 0.68 5.64
N ARG A 551 16.07 -0.57 5.95
CA ARG A 551 15.22 -1.75 5.66
C ARG A 551 13.85 -1.62 6.32
N THR A 552 13.82 -1.20 7.60
CA THR A 552 12.56 -0.96 8.33
C THR A 552 11.68 0.04 7.60
N VAL A 553 12.22 1.21 7.27
CA VAL A 553 11.47 2.27 6.59
C VAL A 553 10.99 1.80 5.20
N ARG A 554 11.87 1.17 4.42
CA ARG A 554 11.52 0.71 3.06
C ARG A 554 10.52 -0.44 3.07
N SER A 555 10.44 -1.25 4.13
CA SER A 555 9.44 -2.32 4.23
C SER A 555 8.00 -1.82 4.23
N PHE A 556 7.77 -0.56 4.64
CA PHE A 556 6.46 0.10 4.53
C PHE A 556 6.19 0.74 3.17
N ASP A 557 7.14 0.67 2.24
CA ASP A 557 7.08 1.26 0.92
C ASP A 557 6.69 2.76 0.92
N PRO A 558 7.61 3.65 1.36
CA PRO A 558 7.30 5.06 1.52
C PRO A 558 7.03 5.78 0.19
N CYS A 559 5.86 6.43 0.12
CA CYS A 559 5.46 7.29 -0.98
C CYS A 559 5.00 8.66 -0.49
N LEU A 560 5.95 9.59 -0.38
CA LEU A 560 5.72 10.89 0.23
C LEU A 560 4.93 11.88 -0.64
N PRO A 561 4.81 11.72 -1.98
CA PRO A 561 3.76 12.42 -2.72
C PRO A 561 2.37 12.00 -2.23
N CYS A 562 2.14 10.72 -1.91
CA CYS A 562 0.89 10.31 -1.26
C CYS A 562 0.81 10.80 0.20
N GLY A 563 1.95 10.97 0.87
CA GLY A 563 2.07 11.34 2.27
C GLY A 563 1.59 12.75 2.64
N VAL A 564 1.58 13.68 1.67
CA VAL A 564 1.29 15.12 1.86
C VAL A 564 0.46 15.67 0.72
#